data_AF-A0A4Q8QZL5-F1
#
_entry.id   AF-A0A4Q8QZL5-F1
#
_cell.length_a   1.000
_cell.length_b   1.000
_cell.length_c   1.000
_cell.angle_alpha   90.00
_cell.angle_beta   90.00
_cell.angle_gamma   90.00
#
_symmetry.space_group_name_H-M   'P 1'
#
loop_
_entity.id
_entity.type
_entity.pdbx_description
1 polymer ?
#
loop_
_entity_poly.entity_id
_entity_poly.type
_entity_poly.pdbx_seq_one_letter_code
_entity_poly.pdbx_strand_id
1 'polypeptide(L)' 'MAKLPAMRMLEVTLIALLPQKWEWQVWEADMLLMSGHETSRETAQIEGNSALFYLLRCPI' A
#
# COMPACT_ATOMS: atom_id res chain seq x y z
N MET A 1 9.39 -17.06 -27.13
CA MET A 1 9.89 -16.61 -25.82
C MET A 1 8.71 -16.62 -24.87
N ALA A 2 8.75 -17.41 -23.79
CA ALA A 2 7.71 -17.36 -22.77
C ALA A 2 7.77 -15.99 -22.09
N LYS A 3 6.67 -15.21 -22.12
CA LYS A 3 6.54 -14.04 -21.25
C LYS A 3 6.48 -14.58 -19.82
N LEU A 4 7.51 -14.30 -19.03
CA LEU A 4 7.42 -14.50 -17.58
C LEU A 4 6.16 -13.76 -17.10
N PRO A 5 5.35 -14.35 -16.22
CA PRO A 5 4.22 -13.63 -15.65
C PRO A 5 4.76 -12.34 -15.03
N ALA A 6 4.15 -11.21 -15.39
CA ALA A 6 4.55 -9.92 -14.85
C ALA A 6 4.46 -10.01 -13.32
N MET A 7 5.61 -9.89 -12.65
CA MET A 7 5.67 -9.93 -11.19
C MET A 7 4.94 -8.69 -10.67
N ARG A 8 3.81 -8.90 -9.99
CA ARG A 8 3.08 -7.81 -9.33
C ARG A 8 3.92 -7.33 -8.15
N MET A 9 4.33 -6.07 -8.17
CA MET A 9 5.07 -5.43 -7.11
C MET A 9 4.18 -4.35 -6.50
N LEU A 10 3.79 -4.57 -5.25
CA LEU A 10 3.02 -3.63 -4.46
C LEU A 10 3.92 -2.95 -3.45
N GLU A 11 3.74 -1.65 -3.26
CA GLU A 11 4.55 -0.85 -2.34
C GLU A 11 3.64 -0.09 -1.37
N VAL A 12 4.01 -0.08 -0.09
CA VAL A 12 3.34 0.74 0.93
C VAL A 12 4.18 1.98 1.19
N THR A 13 3.59 3.14 0.96
CA THR A 13 4.18 4.44 1.29
C THR A 13 3.47 5.04 2.50
N LEU A 14 4.23 5.53 3.48
CA LEU A 14 3.71 6.27 4.63
C LEU A 14 4.08 7.74 4.54
N ILE A 15 3.09 8.61 4.69
CA ILE A 15 3.24 10.05 4.60
C ILE A 15 2.82 10.66 5.94
N ALA A 16 3.72 11.39 6.58
CA ALA A 16 3.39 12.19 7.76
C ALA A 16 2.68 13.48 7.30
N LEU A 17 1.39 13.62 7.59
CA LEU A 17 0.62 14.82 7.27
C LEU A 17 0.63 15.82 8.42
N LEU A 18 0.44 15.33 9.65
CA LEU A 18 0.46 16.10 10.90
C LEU A 18 1.07 15.23 12.01
N PRO A 19 1.44 15.80 13.19
CA PRO A 19 2.04 15.03 14.28
C PRO A 19 1.25 13.78 14.71
N GLN A 20 -0.07 13.78 14.53
CA GLN A 20 -0.97 12.66 14.83
C GLN A 20 -1.84 12.30 13.63
N LYS A 21 -1.34 12.52 12.41
CA LYS A 21 -2.04 12.13 11.18
C LYS A 21 -1.04 11.61 10.17
N TRP A 22 -1.15 10.33 9.90
CA TRP A 22 -0.37 9.59 8.93
C TRP A 22 -1.29 9.11 7.83
N GLU A 23 -0.86 9.24 6.59
CA GLU A 23 -1.51 8.61 5.46
C GLU A 23 -0.67 7.40 5.04
N TRP A 24 -1.34 6.30 4.74
CA TRP A 24 -0.74 5.15 4.08
C TRP A 24 -1.33 5.02 2.69
N GLN A 25 -0.50 4.61 1.74
CA GLN A 25 -0.87 4.42 0.35
C GLN A 25 -0.29 3.10 -0.16
N VAL A 26 -1.05 2.35 -0.95
CA VAL A 26 -0.59 1.15 -1.64
C VAL A 26 -0.53 1.44 -3.14
N TRP A 27 0.64 1.26 -3.72
CA TRP A 27 0.93 1.51 -5.13
C TRP A 27 1.26 0.23 -5.87
N GLU A 28 0.89 0.15 -7.14
CA GLU A 28 1.39 -0.82 -8.11
C GLU A 28 2.02 -0.05 -9.28
N ALA A 29 3.35 -0.05 -9.36
CA ALA A 29 4.09 0.86 -10.22
C ALA A 29 3.63 2.33 -10.01
N ASP A 30 3.03 2.95 -11.02
CA ASP A 30 2.56 4.34 -10.96
C ASP A 30 1.04 4.47 -10.64
N MET A 31 0.39 3.37 -10.27
CA MET A 31 -1.05 3.33 -9.98
C MET A 31 -1.30 3.25 -8.47
N LEU A 32 -1.93 4.27 -7.92
CA LEU A 32 -2.45 4.23 -6.55
C LEU A 32 -3.65 3.27 -6.52
N LEU A 33 -3.55 2.21 -5.73
CA LEU A 33 -4.60 1.21 -5.58
C LEU A 33 -5.50 1.47 -4.38
N MET A 34 -4.90 1.82 -3.23
CA MET A 34 -5.61 2.05 -1.97
C MET A 34 -4.89 3.08 -1.12
N SER A 35 -5.63 3.78 -0.27
CA SER A 35 -5.07 4.72 0.71
C SER A 35 -5.97 4.83 1.94
N GLY A 36 -5.39 5.23 3.06
CA GLY A 36 -6.11 5.49 4.31
C GLY A 36 -5.33 6.39 5.25
N HIS A 37 -5.94 6.72 6.39
CA HIS A 37 -5.37 7.64 7.36
C HIS A 37 -5.43 7.06 8.77
N GLU A 38 -4.34 7.21 9.51
CA GLU A 38 -4.22 6.75 10.89
C GLU A 38 -3.60 7.81 11.79
N THR A 39 -3.75 7.64 13.10
CA THR A 39 -3.25 8.60 14.10
C THR A 39 -1.78 8.41 14.46
N SER A 40 -1.21 7.25 14.13
CA SER A 40 0.20 6.91 14.39
C SER A 40 0.86 6.31 13.16
N ARG A 41 2.19 6.39 13.11
CA ARG A 41 2.98 5.77 12.05
C ARG A 41 2.84 4.25 12.09
N GLU A 42 2.86 3.67 13.29
CA GLU A 42 2.77 2.23 13.51
C GLU A 42 1.45 1.69 12.99
N THR A 43 0.33 2.33 13.32
CA THR A 43 -1.00 1.93 12.81
C THR A 43 -1.08 2.10 11.30
N ALA A 44 -0.55 3.20 10.74
CA ALA A 44 -0.54 3.41 9.29
C ALA A 44 0.25 2.31 8.55
N GLN A 45 1.36 1.84 9.12
CA GLN A 45 2.13 0.73 8.56
C GLN A 45 1.34 -0.59 8.57
N ILE A 46 0.66 -0.88 9.68
CA ILE A 46 -0.13 -2.11 9.85
C ILE A 46 -1.29 -2.13 8.84
N GLU A 47 -2.02 -1.03 8.73
CA GLU A 47 -3.16 -0.93 7.83
C GLU A 47 -2.72 -0.95 6.36
N GLY A 48 -1.66 -0.20 6.01
CA GLY A 48 -1.07 -0.24 4.67
C GLY A 48 -0.58 -1.64 4.26
N ASN A 49 0.09 -2.36 5.17
CA ASN A 49 0.51 -3.75 4.92
C ASN A 49 -0.68 -4.69 4.79
N SER A 50 -1.72 -4.51 5.60
CA SER A 50 -2.96 -5.31 5.53
C SER A 50 -3.66 -5.11 4.18
N ALA A 51 -3.76 -3.87 3.71
CA ALA A 51 -4.27 -3.55 2.38
C ALA A 51 -3.42 -4.16 1.26
N LEU A 52 -2.10 -4.09 1.37
CA LEU A 52 -1.19 -4.74 0.41
C LEU A 52 -1.44 -6.25 0.34
N PHE A 53 -1.51 -6.95 1.48
CA PHE A 53 -1.76 -8.40 1.49
C PHE A 53 -3.14 -8.76 0.95
N TYR A 54 -4.15 -7.91 1.21
CA TYR A 54 -5.47 -8.05 0.63
C TYR A 54 -5.41 -7.99 -0.91
N LEU A 55 -4.69 -7.01 -1.48
CA LEU A 55 -4.54 -6.82 -2.93
C LEU A 55 -3.70 -7.90 -3.63
N LEU A 56 -2.74 -8.49 -2.92
CA LEU A 56 -2.01 -9.67 -3.40
C LEU A 56 -2.93 -10.90 -3.48
N ARG A 57 -3.84 -11.05 -2.52
CA ARG A 57 -4.79 -12.17 -2.47
C ARG A 57 -5.94 -12.00 -3.47
N CYS A 58 -6.44 -10.78 -3.61
CA CYS A 58 -7.57 -10.42 -4.47
C CYS A 58 -7.14 -9.31 -5.43
N PRO A 59 -6.66 -9.66 -6.64
CA PRO A 59 -6.38 -8.68 -7.69
C PRO A 59 -7.65 -7.91 -8.04
N ILE A 60 -7.52 -6.59 -8.19
CA ILE A 60 -8.58 -5.70 -8.70
C ILE A 60 -8.63 -5.81 -10.22
#